data_AF-A0A537TFL0-F1
#
_entry.id   AF-A0A537TFL0-F1
#
_cell.length_a   1.000
_cell.length_b   1.000
_cell.length_c   1.000
_cell.angle_alpha   90.00
_cell.angle_beta   90.00
_cell.angle_gamma   90.00
#
_symmetry.space_group_name_H-M   'P 1'
#
loop_
_entity.id
_entity.type
_entity.pdbx_description
1 polymer ?
#
loop_
_entity_poly.entity_id
_entity_poly.type
_entity_poly.pdbx_seq_one_letter_code
_entity_poly.pdbx_strand_id
1 'polypeptide(L)'
;MAENSKIEWCDHTFNPWIGCQKVSPGCDHCYAEHMADHRFGWVEWGPHGQRKRTSDDNWRKPLRWAKNANGHRPRVFCASLADWLDNQVPRQWRSDLVPTFLLR
;
A
#
# COMPACT_ATOMS: atom_id res chain seq x y z
N MET A 1 3.84 3.52 7.35
CA MET A 1 3.03 4.44 6.52
C MET A 1 3.13 5.83 7.10
N ALA A 2 3.36 6.85 6.28
CA ALA A 2 3.70 8.21 6.70
C ALA A 2 2.61 9.23 6.34
N GLU A 3 2.26 10.07 7.31
CA GLU A 3 1.38 11.23 7.15
C GLU A 3 2.09 12.44 6.55
N ASN A 4 3.41 12.59 6.71
CA ASN A 4 4.17 13.63 6.00
C ASN A 4 5.24 12.93 5.17
N SER A 5 4.88 12.58 3.93
CA SER A 5 5.76 11.88 3.02
C SER A 5 6.98 12.74 2.67
N LYS A 6 8.13 12.09 2.49
CA LYS A 6 9.34 12.73 1.94
C LYS A 6 9.43 12.60 0.42
N ILE A 7 8.43 11.99 -0.21
CA ILE A 7 8.36 11.84 -1.65
C ILE A 7 7.81 13.15 -2.21
N GLU A 8 8.64 13.88 -2.96
CA GLU A 8 8.39 15.23 -3.49
C GLU A 8 6.97 15.45 -4.08
N TRP A 9 6.39 14.43 -4.70
CA TRP A 9 5.12 14.55 -5.43
C TRP A 9 3.87 14.14 -4.64
N CYS A 10 4.00 13.56 -3.43
CA CYS A 10 2.86 13.11 -2.62
C CYS A 10 2.91 13.64 -1.18
N ASP A 11 1.73 13.89 -0.62
CA ASP A 11 1.59 14.35 0.76
C ASP A 11 1.69 13.16 1.74
N HIS A 12 1.10 12.03 1.37
CA HIS A 12 0.93 10.87 2.25
C HIS A 12 1.30 9.55 1.57
N THR A 13 1.65 8.54 2.37
CA THR A 13 1.86 7.16 1.89
C THR A 13 0.91 6.21 2.60
N PHE A 14 0.28 5.33 1.82
CA PHE A 14 -0.67 4.35 2.30
C PHE A 14 -0.39 2.99 1.66
N ASN A 15 -0.43 1.93 2.46
CA ASN A 15 -0.40 0.57 1.95
C ASN A 15 -1.57 -0.18 2.56
N PRO A 16 -2.44 -0.80 1.75
CA PRO A 16 -3.57 -1.59 2.27
C PRO A 16 -3.11 -2.94 2.84
N TRP A 17 -2.07 -3.52 2.23
CA TRP A 17 -1.36 -4.71 2.70
C TRP A 17 0.14 -4.59 2.36
N ILE A 18 0.91 -5.59 2.76
CA ILE A 18 2.35 -5.74 2.47
C ILE A 18 2.55 -7.09 1.77
N GLY A 19 3.36 -7.09 0.72
CA GLY A 19 3.64 -8.26 -0.12
C GLY A 19 2.95 -8.17 -1.48
N CYS A 20 3.61 -8.68 -2.51
CA CYS A 20 3.02 -8.84 -3.85
C CYS A 20 3.58 -10.07 -4.58
N GLN A 21 3.00 -10.37 -5.76
CA GLN A 21 3.53 -11.38 -6.68
C GLN A 21 4.72 -10.86 -7.48
N LYS A 22 5.68 -11.75 -7.79
CA LYS A 22 6.66 -11.51 -8.85
C LYS A 22 6.03 -11.90 -10.18
N VAL A 23 5.60 -10.90 -10.95
CA VAL A 23 4.84 -11.11 -12.21
C VAL A 23 5.68 -10.97 -13.47
N SER A 24 6.88 -10.39 -13.39
CA SER A 24 7.75 -10.16 -14.55
C SER A 24 9.21 -9.99 -14.13
N PRO A 25 10.17 -10.01 -15.08
CA PRO A 25 11.58 -9.70 -14.81
C PRO A 25 11.80 -8.29 -14.22
N GLY A 26 10.84 -7.36 -14.36
CA GLY A 26 10.91 -6.06 -13.70
C GLY A 26 10.92 -6.14 -12.16
N CYS A 27 10.59 -7.30 -11.59
CA CYS A 27 10.59 -7.54 -10.16
C CYS A 27 11.97 -7.93 -9.58
N ASP A 28 12.97 -8.25 -10.41
CA ASP A 28 14.23 -8.89 -9.97
C ASP A 28 15.07 -8.03 -8.99
N HIS A 29 14.84 -6.72 -8.97
CA HIS A 29 15.48 -5.78 -8.06
C HIS A 29 14.46 -4.93 -7.30
N CYS A 30 13.34 -5.54 -6.91
CA CYS A 30 12.27 -4.86 -6.20
C CYS A 30 12.74 -4.37 -4.82
N TYR A 31 12.75 -3.05 -4.61
CA TYR A 31 13.10 -2.47 -3.30
C TYR A 31 12.14 -2.92 -2.18
N ALA A 32 10.87 -3.16 -2.51
CA ALA A 32 9.85 -3.51 -1.54
C ALA A 32 10.06 -4.94 -1.01
N GLU A 33 10.46 -5.87 -1.87
CA GLU A 33 10.92 -7.20 -1.48
C GLU A 33 12.11 -7.12 -0.53
N HIS A 34 13.17 -6.44 -0.95
CA HIS A 34 14.37 -6.31 -0.14
C HIS A 34 14.08 -5.67 1.23
N MET A 35 13.18 -4.67 1.27
CA MET A 35 12.79 -4.02 2.50
C MET A 35 11.94 -4.93 3.40
N ALA A 36 10.84 -5.46 2.88
CA ALA A 36 9.82 -6.14 3.68
C ALA A 36 10.22 -7.58 4.06
N ASP A 37 10.91 -8.28 3.17
CA ASP A 37 11.37 -9.65 3.37
C ASP A 37 12.78 -9.65 3.98
N HIS A 38 13.80 -9.24 3.22
CA HIS A 38 15.19 -9.44 3.62
C HIS A 38 15.65 -8.56 4.80
N ARG A 39 15.21 -7.30 4.85
CA ARG A 39 15.65 -6.36 5.90
C ARG A 39 14.81 -6.47 7.17
N PHE A 40 13.49 -6.44 7.03
CA PHE A 40 12.59 -6.35 8.18
C PHE A 40 11.91 -7.67 8.55
N GLY A 41 11.87 -8.67 7.67
CA GLY A 41 11.20 -9.94 7.92
C GLY A 41 9.71 -9.80 8.25
N TRP A 42 9.02 -8.82 7.66
CA TRP A 42 7.60 -8.58 7.91
C TRP A 42 6.69 -9.58 7.20
N VAL A 43 7.12 -10.04 6.03
CA VAL A 43 6.45 -11.01 5.16
C VAL A 43 7.51 -11.80 4.39
N GLU A 44 7.15 -13.00 3.94
CA GLU A 44 7.84 -13.64 2.82
C GLU A 44 7.31 -13.03 1.51
N TRP A 45 8.18 -12.74 0.55
CA TRP A 45 7.78 -12.11 -0.71
C TRP A 45 7.47 -13.13 -1.82
N GLY A 46 6.64 -12.73 -2.80
CA GLY A 46 6.42 -13.51 -4.02
C GLY A 46 5.31 -14.57 -3.96
N PRO A 47 5.44 -15.65 -4.76
CA PRO A 47 4.36 -16.62 -4.98
C PRO A 47 3.87 -17.37 -3.75
N HIS A 48 4.78 -17.73 -2.86
CA HIS A 48 4.48 -18.52 -1.66
C HIS A 48 4.28 -17.67 -0.41
N GLY A 49 4.69 -16.40 -0.46
CA GLY A 49 4.60 -15.48 0.65
C GLY A 49 3.17 -15.07 1.01
N GLN A 50 2.81 -15.05 2.28
CA GLN A 50 1.51 -14.56 2.71
C GLN A 50 1.46 -13.04 2.76
N ARG A 51 0.36 -12.44 2.29
CA ARG A 51 0.18 -10.99 2.29
C ARG A 51 -0.29 -10.56 3.66
N LYS A 52 0.37 -9.57 4.23
CA LYS A 52 0.01 -9.03 5.54
C LYS A 52 -0.91 -7.84 5.37
N ARG A 53 -2.18 -7.99 5.73
CA ARG A 53 -3.11 -6.84 5.79
C ARG A 53 -2.61 -5.82 6.80
N THR A 54 -2.68 -4.54 6.45
CA THR A 54 -2.38 -3.48 7.42
C THR A 54 -3.54 -3.28 8.40
N SER A 55 -3.28 -2.66 9.55
CA SER A 55 -4.27 -2.48 10.62
C SER A 55 -5.45 -1.60 10.20
N ASP A 56 -6.59 -1.80 10.85
CA ASP A 56 -7.81 -0.99 10.61
C ASP A 56 -7.56 0.51 10.75
N ASP A 57 -6.72 0.91 11.70
CA ASP A 57 -6.34 2.31 11.89
C ASP A 57 -5.59 2.88 10.69
N ASN A 58 -4.78 2.06 10.02
CA ASN A 58 -4.12 2.45 8.78
C ASN A 58 -5.15 2.62 7.64
N TRP A 59 -6.15 1.73 7.55
CA TRP A 59 -7.25 1.82 6.58
C TRP A 59 -8.14 3.06 6.76
N ARG A 60 -8.22 3.61 7.98
CA ARG A 60 -8.94 4.87 8.25
C ARG A 60 -8.17 6.12 7.84
N LYS A 61 -6.87 6.03 7.54
CA LYS A 61 -6.04 7.21 7.24
C LYS A 61 -6.46 7.98 5.99
N PRO A 62 -6.71 7.37 4.82
CA PRO A 62 -7.17 8.10 3.63
C PRO A 62 -8.44 8.92 3.88
N LEU A 63 -9.39 8.36 4.66
CA LEU A 63 -10.63 9.05 5.05
C LEU A 63 -10.34 10.25 5.96
N ARG A 64 -9.44 10.10 6.94
CA ARG A 64 -9.05 11.19 7.84
C ARG A 64 -8.32 12.31 7.08
N TRP A 65 -7.42 11.96 6.17
CA TRP A 65 -6.70 12.93 5.36
C TRP A 65 -7.63 13.70 4.42
N ALA A 66 -8.54 13.01 3.73
CA ALA A 66 -9.55 13.65 2.90
C ALA A 66 -10.42 14.64 3.70
N LYS A 67 -10.88 14.24 4.90
CA LYS A 67 -11.66 15.11 5.78
C LYS A 67 -10.89 16.35 6.25
N ASN A 68 -9.58 16.23 6.47
CA ASN A 68 -8.73 17.30 7.01
C ASN A 68 -8.09 18.17 5.92
N ALA A 69 -8.36 17.90 4.64
CA ALA A 69 -7.63 18.52 3.55
C ALA A 69 -7.99 20.01 3.32
N ASN A 70 -9.02 20.55 3.98
CA ASN A 70 -9.34 21.99 4.01
C ASN A 70 -9.30 22.70 2.63
N GLY A 71 -9.88 22.06 1.60
CA GLY A 71 -9.92 22.59 0.23
C GLY A 71 -8.74 22.19 -0.65
N HIS A 72 -7.70 21.58 -0.09
CA HIS A 72 -6.67 20.84 -0.84
C HIS A 72 -7.16 19.41 -1.13
N ARG A 73 -6.60 18.75 -2.16
CA ARG A 73 -6.84 17.32 -2.41
C ARG A 73 -5.52 16.59 -2.23
N PRO A 74 -5.34 15.83 -1.13
CA PRO A 74 -4.04 15.26 -0.80
C PRO A 74 -3.68 14.17 -1.82
N ARG A 75 -2.45 14.22 -2.31
CA ARG A 75 -1.87 13.20 -3.18
C ARG A 75 -1.34 12.08 -2.30
N VAL A 76 -1.96 10.91 -2.39
CA VAL A 76 -1.58 9.74 -1.59
C VAL A 76 -0.91 8.70 -2.48
N PHE A 77 0.34 8.38 -2.20
CA PHE A 77 0.99 7.24 -2.86
C PHE A 77 0.52 5.94 -2.21
N CYS A 78 -0.25 5.16 -2.96
CA CYS A 78 -0.82 3.89 -2.53
C CYS A 78 0.05 2.71 -2.98
N ALA A 79 0.11 1.66 -2.15
CA ALA A 79 0.69 0.36 -2.49
C ALA A 79 2.20 0.42 -2.83
N SER A 80 2.98 1.16 -2.05
CA SER A 80 4.43 1.19 -2.23
C SER A 80 5.13 -0.14 -1.84
N LEU A 81 4.53 -0.93 -0.95
CA LEU A 81 5.01 -2.24 -0.49
C LEU A 81 4.06 -3.39 -0.87
N ALA A 82 3.24 -3.19 -1.89
CA ALA A 82 2.23 -4.13 -2.34
C ALA A 82 1.88 -3.91 -3.81
N ASP A 83 1.03 -4.77 -4.36
CA ASP A 83 0.33 -4.54 -5.62
C ASP A 83 -1.17 -4.58 -5.35
N TRP A 84 -1.90 -3.53 -5.74
CA TRP A 84 -3.35 -3.43 -5.55
C TRP A 84 -4.14 -4.45 -6.41
N LEU A 85 -3.53 -4.97 -7.47
CA LEU A 85 -4.08 -6.02 -8.34
C LEU A 85 -3.60 -7.42 -8.00
N ASP A 86 -2.88 -7.61 -6.91
CA ASP A 86 -2.42 -8.94 -6.49
C ASP A 86 -3.60 -9.94 -6.43
N ASN A 87 -3.47 -11.03 -7.17
CA ASN A 87 -4.51 -12.05 -7.28
C ASN A 87 -4.57 -12.98 -6.05
N GLN A 88 -3.52 -13.01 -5.21
CA GLN A 88 -3.50 -13.79 -3.98
C GLN A 88 -4.26 -13.13 -2.83
N VAL A 89 -4.49 -11.81 -2.88
CA VAL A 89 -5.30 -11.19 -1.84
C VAL A 89 -6.78 -11.48 -2.03
N PRO A 90 -7.53 -11.71 -0.94
CA PRO A 90 -8.98 -11.87 -1.00
C PRO A 90 -9.63 -10.72 -1.77
N ARG A 91 -10.61 -11.03 -2.62
CA ARG A 91 -11.35 -10.02 -3.40
C ARG A 91 -11.90 -8.90 -2.52
N GLN A 92 -12.32 -9.24 -1.29
CA GLN A 92 -12.81 -8.28 -0.30
C GLN A 92 -11.80 -7.15 -0.03
N TRP A 93 -10.50 -7.43 0.08
CA TRP A 93 -9.50 -6.38 0.37
C TRP A 93 -9.41 -5.36 -0.78
N ARG A 94 -9.57 -5.82 -2.02
CA ARG A 94 -9.63 -4.95 -3.20
C ARG A 94 -10.93 -4.15 -3.21
N SER A 95 -12.06 -4.78 -2.88
CA SER A 95 -13.35 -4.08 -2.76
C SER A 95 -13.32 -3.00 -1.66
N ASP A 96 -12.68 -3.27 -0.53
CA ASP A 96 -12.53 -2.33 0.59
C ASP A 96 -11.62 -1.13 0.21
N LEU A 97 -10.69 -1.34 -0.74
CA LEU A 97 -9.76 -0.32 -1.21
C LEU A 97 -10.41 0.69 -2.15
N VAL A 98 -11.31 0.25 -3.04
CA VAL A 98 -11.93 1.11 -4.07
C VAL A 98 -12.56 2.40 -3.51
N PRO A 99 -13.36 2.37 -2.43
CA PRO A 99 -13.93 3.59 -1.84
C PRO A 99 -12.88 4.63 -1.45
N THR A 100 -11.66 4.20 -1.08
CA THR A 100 -10.57 5.11 -0.67
C THR A 100 -10.00 5.92 -1.84
N PHE A 101 -10.15 5.45 -3.09
CA PHE A 101 -9.70 6.15 -4.29
C PHE A 101 -10.72 7.18 -4.81
N LEU A 102 -11.98 7.01 -4.44
CA LEU A 102 -13.10 7.84 -4.89
C LEU A 102 -13.45 8.94 -3.90
N LEU A 103 -12.68 9.07 -2.81
CA LEU A 103 -12.83 10.16 -1.85
C LEU A 103 -12.58 11.49 -2.56
N ARG A 104 -13.59 12.36 -2.55
CA ARG A 104 -13.50 13.67 -3.18
C ARG A 104 -12.84 14.69 -2.28
#